data_AF-A0A2E2VVY5-F1
#
_entry.id   AF-A0A2E2VVY5-F1
#
_cell.length_a   1.000
_cell.length_b   1.000
_cell.length_c   1.000
_cell.angle_alpha   90.00
_cell.angle_beta   90.00
_cell.angle_gamma   90.00
#
_symmetry.space_group_name_H-M   'P 1'
#
loop_
_entity.id
_entity.type
_entity.pdbx_description
1 polymer ?
#
loop_
_entity_poly.entity_id
_entity_poly.type
_entity_poly.pdbx_seq_one_letter_code
_entity_poly.pdbx_strand_id
1 'polypeptide(L)'
;MFDTYIFFLKSFINFNYKKANFIFNFRYMHNKYLNSKWTSVKKVKGWRHYQVRNVFKNKKELEIFAVCDKNIFFNVTFNEIRNENLWLPGWKEMD
;
A
#
# COMPACT_ATOMS: atom_id res chain seq x y z
N MET A 1 -29.76 -27.74 -21.79
CA MET A 1 -28.97 -28.33 -20.68
C MET A 1 -27.47 -28.01 -20.79
N PHE A 2 -26.91 -27.83 -21.99
CA PHE A 2 -25.50 -27.44 -22.18
C PHE A 2 -25.18 -25.96 -21.88
N ASP A 3 -26.11 -25.03 -22.13
CA ASP A 3 -25.88 -23.59 -21.92
C ASP A 3 -25.68 -23.19 -20.45
N THR A 4 -26.38 -23.85 -19.53
CA THR A 4 -26.23 -23.59 -18.09
C THR A 4 -24.86 -24.03 -17.59
N TYR A 5 -24.32 -25.15 -18.09
CA TYR A 5 -23.00 -25.64 -17.72
C TYR A 5 -21.88 -24.72 -18.23
N ILE A 6 -22.00 -24.22 -19.46
CA ILE A 6 -21.07 -23.22 -20.02
C ILE A 6 -21.12 -21.90 -19.23
N PHE A 7 -22.31 -21.45 -18.83
CA PHE A 7 -22.46 -20.26 -18.00
C PHE A 7 -21.79 -20.42 -16.63
N PHE A 8 -21.98 -21.56 -15.96
CA PHE A 8 -21.33 -21.88 -14.69
C PHE A 8 -19.81 -21.95 -14.82
N LEU A 9 -19.29 -22.60 -15.86
CA LEU A 9 -17.85 -22.67 -16.15
C LEU A 9 -17.25 -21.29 -16.40
N LYS A 10 -17.89 -20.45 -17.22
CA LYS A 10 -17.44 -19.06 -17.47
C LYS A 10 -17.42 -18.24 -16.18
N SER A 11 -18.45 -18.35 -15.35
CA SER A 11 -18.52 -17.66 -14.05
C SER A 11 -17.42 -18.11 -13.09
N PHE A 12 -17.19 -19.44 -13.01
CA PHE A 12 -16.14 -20.02 -12.16
C PHE A 12 -14.74 -19.64 -12.63
N ILE A 13 -14.47 -19.66 -13.93
CA ILE A 13 -13.19 -19.21 -14.51
C ILE A 13 -12.98 -17.72 -14.22
N ASN A 14 -13.99 -16.87 -14.42
CA ASN A 14 -13.90 -15.44 -14.15
C ASN A 14 -13.66 -15.14 -12.66
N PHE A 15 -14.31 -15.88 -11.76
CA PHE A 15 -14.07 -15.81 -10.32
C PHE A 15 -12.62 -16.17 -9.95
N ASN A 16 -12.10 -17.28 -10.49
CA ASN A 16 -10.72 -17.69 -10.26
C ASN A 16 -9.71 -16.68 -10.83
N TYR A 17 -9.96 -16.14 -12.02
CA TYR A 17 -9.13 -15.08 -12.61
C TYR A 17 -9.12 -13.81 -11.75
N LYS A 18 -10.28 -13.37 -11.27
CA LYS A 18 -10.37 -12.22 -10.36
C LYS A 18 -9.62 -12.49 -9.05
N LYS A 19 -9.78 -13.69 -8.47
CA LYS A 19 -9.07 -14.11 -7.25
C LYS A 19 -7.55 -14.14 -7.45
N ALA A 20 -7.08 -14.70 -8.56
CA ALA A 20 -5.67 -14.75 -8.91
C ALA A 20 -5.08 -13.35 -9.12
N ASN A 21 -5.75 -12.48 -9.89
CA ASN A 21 -5.33 -11.08 -10.08
C ASN A 21 -5.32 -10.29 -8.77
N PHE A 22 -6.27 -10.54 -7.88
CA PHE A 22 -6.28 -9.93 -6.56
C PHE A 22 -5.08 -10.39 -5.72
N ILE A 23 -4.77 -11.69 -5.69
CA ILE A 23 -3.61 -12.25 -4.97
C ILE A 23 -2.28 -11.74 -5.56
N PHE A 24 -2.18 -11.66 -6.89
CA PHE A 24 -0.99 -11.16 -7.56
C PHE A 24 -0.73 -9.68 -7.24
N ASN A 25 -1.74 -8.82 -7.43
CA ASN A 25 -1.67 -7.40 -7.05
C ASN A 25 -1.41 -7.23 -5.54
N PHE A 26 -2.00 -8.09 -4.69
CA PHE A 26 -1.78 -8.12 -3.25
C PHE A 26 -0.31 -8.36 -2.89
N ARG A 27 0.37 -9.28 -3.58
CA ARG A 27 1.77 -9.63 -3.32
C ARG A 27 2.70 -8.54 -3.85
N TYR A 28 2.38 -7.98 -5.01
CA TYR A 28 3.11 -6.86 -5.60
C TYR A 28 3.08 -5.61 -4.70
N MET A 29 1.90 -5.17 -4.26
CA MET A 29 1.77 -3.97 -3.43
C MET A 29 2.43 -4.12 -2.05
N HIS A 30 2.32 -5.30 -1.45
CA HIS A 30 2.97 -5.57 -0.16
C HIS A 30 4.48 -5.44 -0.26
N ASN A 31 5.08 -6.10 -1.26
CA ASN A 31 6.52 -6.07 -1.47
C ASN A 31 7.02 -4.67 -1.86
N LYS A 32 6.18 -3.86 -2.51
CA LYS A 32 6.54 -2.50 -2.89
C LYS A 32 6.64 -1.54 -1.71
N TYR A 33 5.70 -1.62 -0.76
CA TYR A 33 5.60 -0.63 0.31
C TYR A 33 6.16 -1.08 1.65
N LEU A 34 6.18 -2.38 1.96
CA LEU A 34 6.70 -2.85 3.24
C LEU A 34 8.18 -2.44 3.41
N ASN A 35 8.55 -1.89 4.58
CA ASN A 35 9.89 -1.40 4.90
C ASN A 35 10.43 -0.28 3.99
N SER A 36 9.61 0.24 3.08
CA SER A 36 10.01 1.36 2.22
C SER A 36 10.21 2.64 3.04
N LYS A 37 11.18 3.43 2.62
CA LYS A 37 11.62 4.67 3.27
C LYS A 37 10.94 5.85 2.62
N TRP A 38 10.46 6.80 3.41
CA TRP A 38 9.74 7.96 2.94
C TRP A 38 10.15 9.20 3.73
N THR A 39 10.21 10.32 3.02
CA THR A 39 10.46 11.64 3.58
C THR A 39 9.23 12.51 3.38
N SER A 40 8.68 13.06 4.45
CA SER A 40 7.56 13.99 4.37
C SER A 40 8.05 15.39 4.02
N VAL A 41 7.38 16.02 3.05
CA VAL A 41 7.67 17.39 2.59
C VAL A 41 7.44 18.40 3.72
N LYS A 42 6.36 18.22 4.46
CA LYS A 42 6.03 19.02 5.65
C LYS A 42 6.28 18.17 6.90
N LYS A 43 6.78 18.77 7.99
CA LYS A 43 6.96 18.03 9.25
C LYS A 43 5.60 17.51 9.72
N VAL A 44 5.46 16.19 9.76
CA VAL A 44 4.30 15.53 10.38
C VAL A 44 4.74 15.12 11.77
N LYS A 45 3.95 15.37 12.83
CA LYS A 45 4.32 15.03 14.22
C LYS A 45 5.76 15.41 14.63
N GLY A 46 6.29 16.51 14.09
CA GLY A 46 7.67 16.98 14.34
C GLY A 46 8.78 16.34 13.49
N TRP A 47 8.50 15.26 12.77
CA TRP A 47 9.50 14.50 12.00
C TRP A 47 9.25 14.55 10.48
N ARG A 48 10.32 14.32 9.71
CA ARG A 48 10.27 14.16 8.24
C ARG A 48 10.54 12.73 7.80
N HIS A 49 11.31 11.95 8.56
CA HIS A 49 11.80 10.64 8.15
C HIS A 49 10.94 9.51 8.69
N TYR A 50 10.31 8.77 7.77
CA TYR A 50 9.37 7.71 8.07
C TYR A 50 9.70 6.41 7.34
N GLN A 51 9.33 5.29 7.94
CA GLN A 51 9.40 3.98 7.33
C GLN A 51 8.06 3.26 7.47
N VAL A 52 7.69 2.49 6.45
CA VAL A 52 6.47 1.67 6.47
C VAL A 52 6.70 0.43 7.32
N ARG A 53 5.88 0.26 8.37
CA ARG A 53 5.85 -0.93 9.23
C ARG A 53 4.87 -1.96 8.73
N ASN A 54 3.70 -1.53 8.26
CA ASN A 54 2.60 -2.43 7.90
C ASN A 54 1.79 -1.89 6.71
N VAL A 55 1.11 -2.79 5.99
CA VAL A 55 0.31 -2.48 4.80
C VAL A 55 -1.12 -2.97 5.01
N PHE A 56 -2.03 -2.07 5.36
CA PHE A 56 -3.45 -2.36 5.55
C PHE A 56 -4.21 -2.33 4.23
N LYS A 57 -4.26 -3.49 3.56
CA LYS A 57 -4.81 -3.61 2.21
C LYS A 57 -6.32 -3.42 2.13
N ASN A 58 -7.06 -3.87 3.15
CA ASN A 58 -8.52 -3.74 3.20
C ASN A 58 -8.95 -2.27 3.28
N LYS A 59 -8.16 -1.44 3.99
CA LYS A 59 -8.42 -0.01 4.16
C LYS A 59 -7.68 0.88 3.17
N LYS A 60 -6.81 0.29 2.33
CA LYS A 60 -5.93 1.04 1.42
C LYS A 60 -5.02 2.04 2.16
N GLU A 61 -4.50 1.62 3.30
CA GLU A 61 -3.65 2.41 4.20
C GLU A 61 -2.31 1.71 4.45
N LEU A 62 -1.33 2.50 4.86
CA LEU A 62 0.01 2.11 5.25
C LEU A 62 0.26 2.60 6.67
N GLU A 63 0.73 1.72 7.54
CA GLU A 63 1.22 2.12 8.85
C GLU A 63 2.68 2.56 8.71
N ILE A 64 2.95 3.81 9.05
CA ILE A 64 4.30 4.37 9.03
C ILE A 64 4.71 4.85 10.41
N PHE A 65 6.00 4.77 10.70
CA PHE A 65 6.59 5.23 11.96
C PHE A 65 7.79 6.14 11.70
N ALA A 66 8.02 7.09 12.60
CA ALA A 66 9.18 7.97 12.52
C ALA A 66 10.44 7.16 12.86
N VAL A 67 11.45 7.23 12.01
CA VAL A 67 12.68 6.43 12.21
C VAL A 67 13.48 6.92 13.42
N CYS A 68 13.44 8.24 13.68
CA CYS A 68 14.11 8.85 14.82
C CYS A 68 13.36 8.63 16.15
N ASP A 69 12.04 8.41 16.12
CA ASP A 69 11.23 8.12 17.30
C ASP A 69 10.16 7.08 16.99
N LYS A 70 10.45 5.83 17.38
CA LYS A 70 9.58 4.67 17.11
C LYS A 70 8.25 4.73 17.85
N ASN A 71 8.10 5.60 18.85
CA ASN A 71 6.82 5.81 19.54
C ASN A 71 5.81 6.57 18.67
N ILE A 72 6.30 7.25 17.64
CA ILE A 72 5.48 8.03 16.73
C ILE A 72 5.17 7.20 15.50
N PHE A 73 3.93 6.71 15.42
CA PHE A 73 3.40 6.03 14.25
C PHE A 73 1.98 6.52 13.93
N PHE A 74 1.56 6.31 12.67
CA PHE A 74 0.22 6.63 12.19
C PHE A 74 -0.06 5.94 10.84
N ASN A 75 -1.31 6.00 10.42
CA ASN A 75 -1.75 5.45 9.14
C ASN A 75 -1.79 6.54 8.07
N VAL A 76 -1.32 6.21 6.87
CA VAL A 76 -1.33 7.06 5.67
C VAL A 76 -2.04 6.32 4.55
N THR A 77 -2.90 7.00 3.79
CA THR A 77 -3.59 6.35 2.66
C THR A 77 -2.67 6.17 1.45
N PHE A 78 -2.97 5.21 0.58
CA PHE A 78 -2.21 5.04 -0.67
C PHE A 78 -2.23 6.26 -1.59
N ASN A 79 -3.29 7.07 -1.56
CA ASN A 79 -3.38 8.29 -2.37
C ASN A 79 -2.44 9.36 -1.83
N GLU A 80 -2.37 9.49 -0.50
CA GLU A 80 -1.53 10.47 0.15
C GLU A 80 -0.04 10.15 -0.04
N ILE A 81 0.39 8.91 0.19
CA ILE A 81 1.82 8.53 0.06
C ILE A 81 2.33 8.63 -1.38
N ARG A 82 1.43 8.57 -2.38
CA ARG A 82 1.78 8.75 -3.80
C ARG A 82 1.84 10.22 -4.21
N ASN A 83 1.34 11.12 -3.38
CA ASN A 83 1.39 12.54 -3.65
C ASN A 83 2.79 13.07 -3.33
N GLU A 84 3.55 13.37 -4.37
CA GLU A 84 4.93 13.87 -4.27
C GLU A 84 5.03 15.22 -3.53
N ASN A 85 3.92 15.98 -3.46
CA ASN A 85 3.85 17.22 -2.69
C ASN A 85 3.78 16.99 -1.17
N LEU A 86 3.47 15.76 -0.73
CA LEU A 86 3.37 15.39 0.68
C LEU A 86 4.49 14.42 1.09
N TRP A 87 4.81 13.47 0.22
CA TRP A 87 5.69 12.35 0.51
C TRP A 87 6.65 12.12 -0.65
N LEU A 88 7.94 12.12 -0.34
CA LEU A 88 9.00 11.77 -1.26
C LEU A 88 9.55 10.37 -0.94
N PRO A 89 9.74 9.51 -1.93
CA PRO A 89 10.33 8.20 -1.72
C PRO A 89 11.82 8.35 -1.36
N GLY A 90 12.29 7.50 -0.45
CA GLY A 90 13.66 7.47 0.03
C GLY A 90 13.97 8.46 1.15
N TRP A 91 15.23 8.48 1.55
CA TRP A 91 15.76 9.52 2.44
C TRP A 91 16.16 10.71 1.59
N LYS A 92 15.49 11.84 1.82
CA LYS A 92 15.88 13.12 1.23
C LYS A 92 16.11 14.11 2.35
N GLU A 93 17.24 14.79 2.28
CA GLU A 93 17.45 15.98 3.09
C GLU A 93 16.58 17.10 2.48
N MET A 94 15.90 17.81 3.37
CA MET A 94 15.18 19.01 3.01
C MET A 94 15.80 20.11 3.84
N ASP A 95 16.49 21.00 3.14
CA ASP A 95 17.06 22.22 3.71
C ASP A 95 15.97 23.12 4.32
#